data_AF-A0A9P7K7V9-F1
#
_entry.id   AF-A0A9P7K7V9-F1
#
_cell.length_a   1.000
_cell.length_b   1.000
_cell.length_c   1.000
_cell.angle_alpha   90.00
_cell.angle_beta   90.00
_cell.angle_gamma   90.00
#
_symmetry.space_group_name_H-M   'P 1'
#
loop_
_entity.id
_entity.type
_entity.pdbx_description
1 polymer ?
#
loop_
_entity_poly.entity_id
_entity_poly.type
_entity_poly.pdbx_seq_one_letter_code
_entity_poly.pdbx_strand_id
1 'polypeptide(L)'
;MATFDQQSLTEKLLIIRGLGIRRIPSPSFYYHNDAKKLDLRMLNLISTCLTTGQSEGVAAAFDKSNGIRLILAKVEPILPIDLSATAEFLTTLTKVERWVHLLPFLVRHTKDNMDNRVRRLHESIVAVFEDLLSAAADYTLDLSMEREFPRSHRFRVRYPDGQPPSLLAMLQDLIHSCRNKSLFDLSANAFLELYIIADTFRRSRFMCGLTNRQPREISFKNKSARLQRCLGEICQYDGLKLLIKRVRQLGSIQFQWVGDEFSRSSTVEISPTAQCAVERQTGIHLDAENLIILNGFIPHFTGSWEARRVNFHPRVHAELRIILHLSPSLINSSPSPSWTRDSDMIMPIGSNRPSCVCCQAWIRKFNDIHGLKWGPNHTYPGKLRVDWAYPGPVDGVNTTAANATVKDEVGYNLDNSPLGFFRDRD
;
A
#
# COMPACT_ATOMS: atom_id res chain seq x y z
N MET A 1 28.33 -8.66 19.36
CA MET A 1 27.06 -8.44 18.63
C MET A 1 27.33 -7.47 17.49
N ALA A 2 26.98 -7.79 16.25
CA ALA A 2 27.16 -6.86 15.14
C ALA A 2 26.24 -5.64 15.36
N THR A 3 26.82 -4.45 15.52
CA THR A 3 26.08 -3.20 15.56
C THR A 3 25.71 -2.85 14.13
N PHE A 4 24.43 -3.01 13.77
CA PHE A 4 23.94 -2.56 12.47
C PHE A 4 23.97 -1.04 12.41
N ASP A 5 24.69 -0.52 11.43
CA ASP A 5 24.78 0.92 11.18
C ASP A 5 23.50 1.43 10.49
N GLN A 6 22.56 1.91 11.30
CA GLN A 6 21.32 2.53 10.83
C GLN A 6 21.60 3.84 10.06
N GLN A 7 22.68 4.56 10.39
CA GLN A 7 23.07 5.79 9.68
C GLN A 7 23.43 5.47 8.24
N SER A 8 24.34 4.51 8.00
CA SER A 8 24.71 4.10 6.64
C SER A 8 23.50 3.66 5.82
N LEU A 9 22.61 2.83 6.38
CA LEU A 9 21.42 2.39 5.64
C LEU A 9 20.50 3.57 5.29
N THR A 10 20.26 4.46 6.26
CA THR A 10 19.43 5.66 6.07
C THR A 10 19.99 6.54 4.95
N GLU A 11 21.29 6.80 4.97
CA GLU A 11 21.98 7.59 3.96
C GLU A 11 21.84 6.94 2.57
N LYS A 12 22.08 5.62 2.45
CA LYS A 12 21.88 4.90 1.18
C LYS A 12 20.45 5.03 0.66
N LEU A 13 19.45 4.86 1.51
CA LEU A 13 18.03 5.00 1.13
C LEU A 13 17.70 6.43 0.67
N LEU A 14 18.26 7.45 1.33
CA LEU A 14 18.11 8.85 0.94
C LEU A 14 18.76 9.13 -0.42
N ILE A 15 19.97 8.59 -0.67
CA ILE A 15 20.69 8.73 -1.94
C ILE A 15 19.89 8.07 -3.08
N ILE A 16 19.48 6.81 -2.91
CA ILE A 16 18.67 6.07 -3.90
C ILE A 16 17.37 6.80 -4.22
N ARG A 17 16.69 7.34 -3.19
CA ARG A 17 15.49 8.16 -3.40
C ARG A 17 15.80 9.45 -4.16
N GLY A 18 16.94 10.09 -3.88
CA GLY A 18 17.45 11.24 -4.59
C GLY A 18 17.63 10.96 -6.08
N LEU A 19 18.23 9.82 -6.42
CA LEU A 19 18.44 9.32 -7.79
C LEU A 19 17.13 9.01 -8.57
N GLY A 20 15.96 9.25 -7.99
CA GLY A 20 14.67 8.98 -8.63
C GLY A 20 14.31 7.49 -8.66
N ILE A 21 15.12 6.61 -8.07
CA ILE A 21 14.84 5.17 -7.96
C ILE A 21 13.75 4.99 -6.91
N ARG A 22 12.51 4.82 -7.37
CA ARG A 22 11.33 4.68 -6.49
C ARG A 22 10.99 3.24 -6.16
N ARG A 23 11.54 2.29 -6.93
CA ARG A 23 11.16 0.88 -6.97
C ARG A 23 12.41 0.06 -7.19
N ILE A 24 12.58 -0.96 -6.36
CA ILE A 24 13.65 -1.95 -6.48
C ILE A 24 12.97 -3.27 -6.86
N PRO A 25 13.48 -4.00 -7.88
CA PRO A 25 13.01 -5.35 -8.16
C PRO A 25 13.17 -6.22 -6.93
N SER A 26 12.07 -6.81 -6.45
CA SER A 26 12.07 -7.75 -5.33
C SER A 26 11.34 -9.02 -5.76
N PRO A 27 11.88 -10.22 -5.50
CA PRO A 27 11.19 -11.48 -5.81
C PRO A 27 9.77 -11.47 -5.22
N SER A 28 8.81 -11.91 -6.03
CA SER A 28 7.40 -11.96 -5.66
C SER A 28 7.14 -13.09 -4.68
N PHE A 29 6.41 -12.78 -3.61
CA PHE A 29 5.73 -13.78 -2.79
C PHE A 29 4.44 -14.19 -3.51
N TYR A 30 4.29 -15.48 -3.79
CA TYR A 30 3.09 -16.01 -4.45
C TYR A 30 2.15 -16.66 -3.44
N TYR A 31 0.92 -16.16 -3.35
CA TYR A 31 -0.15 -16.87 -2.66
C TYR A 31 -0.79 -17.88 -3.62
N HIS A 32 -0.46 -19.15 -3.47
CA HIS A 32 -1.08 -20.21 -4.27
C HIS A 32 -2.49 -20.61 -3.77
N ASN A 33 -2.85 -20.26 -2.52
CA ASN A 33 -4.10 -20.66 -1.89
C ASN A 33 -5.17 -19.54 -1.85
N ASP A 34 -6.37 -19.81 -2.37
CA ASP A 34 -7.48 -18.86 -2.47
C ASP A 34 -8.07 -18.42 -1.11
N ALA A 35 -8.07 -19.28 -0.10
CA ALA A 35 -8.50 -18.90 1.26
C ALA A 35 -7.54 -17.88 1.88
N LYS A 36 -6.23 -17.99 1.59
CA LYS A 36 -5.22 -17.05 2.08
C LYS A 36 -5.26 -15.71 1.36
N LYS A 37 -5.58 -15.72 0.06
CA LYS A 37 -5.92 -14.50 -0.68
C LYS A 37 -7.14 -13.80 -0.07
N LEU A 38 -8.10 -14.57 0.45
CA LEU A 38 -9.26 -14.03 1.15
C LEU A 38 -8.88 -13.33 2.45
N ASP A 39 -8.12 -14.01 3.32
CA ASP A 39 -7.63 -13.46 4.59
C ASP A 39 -6.84 -12.17 4.34
N LEU A 40 -5.91 -12.18 3.38
CA LEU A 40 -5.14 -10.99 3.02
C LEU A 40 -6.04 -9.83 2.55
N ARG A 41 -7.03 -10.10 1.69
CA ARG A 41 -7.98 -9.07 1.23
C ARG A 41 -8.79 -8.49 2.38
N MET A 42 -9.22 -9.32 3.33
CA MET A 42 -9.93 -8.86 4.52
C MET A 42 -9.03 -8.01 5.41
N LEU A 43 -7.80 -8.45 5.67
CA LEU A 43 -6.83 -7.71 6.48
C LEU A 43 -6.47 -6.35 5.83
N ASN A 44 -6.24 -6.30 4.52
CA ASN A 44 -6.03 -5.05 3.79
C ASN A 44 -7.22 -4.08 3.92
N LEU A 45 -8.43 -4.62 3.91
CA LEU A 45 -9.65 -3.84 4.05
C LEU A 45 -9.83 -3.33 5.48
N ILE A 46 -9.59 -4.17 6.49
CA ILE A 46 -9.60 -3.78 7.91
C ILE A 46 -8.59 -2.64 8.12
N SER A 47 -7.34 -2.84 7.70
CA SER A 47 -6.30 -1.80 7.79
C SER A 47 -6.70 -0.51 7.07
N THR A 48 -7.36 -0.61 5.91
CA THR A 48 -7.91 0.58 5.24
C THR A 48 -8.97 1.28 6.09
N CYS A 49 -9.90 0.55 6.70
CA CYS A 49 -11.02 1.14 7.43
C CYS A 49 -10.58 1.72 8.79
N LEU A 50 -9.40 1.37 9.28
CA LEU A 50 -8.85 1.86 10.54
C LEU A 50 -7.79 2.96 10.36
N THR A 51 -7.33 3.23 9.14
CA THR A 51 -6.33 4.28 8.90
C THR A 51 -6.99 5.66 8.83
N THR A 52 -6.50 6.60 9.63
CA THR A 52 -6.99 7.98 9.66
C THR A 52 -6.56 8.80 8.44
N GLY A 53 -5.60 8.30 7.64
CA GLY A 53 -4.97 9.03 6.52
C GLY A 53 -3.77 9.88 6.94
N GLN A 54 -3.65 10.22 8.22
CA GLN A 54 -2.53 10.96 8.81
C GLN A 54 -1.35 10.05 9.20
N SER A 55 -1.63 8.79 9.53
CA SER A 55 -0.63 7.77 9.89
C SER A 55 0.14 7.22 8.69
N GLU A 56 1.40 6.83 8.91
CA GLU A 56 2.30 6.25 7.93
C GLU A 56 1.88 4.84 7.44
N GLY A 57 0.97 4.17 8.14
CA GLY A 57 0.30 2.93 7.73
C GLY A 57 -0.23 2.11 8.91
N VAL A 58 -1.31 1.34 8.69
CA VAL A 58 -1.86 0.34 9.61
C VAL A 58 -1.66 -1.04 8.98
N ALA A 59 -1.09 -1.97 9.74
CA ALA A 59 -1.00 -3.38 9.38
C ALA A 59 -1.91 -4.23 10.27
N ALA A 60 -2.36 -5.37 9.75
CA ALA A 60 -3.26 -6.29 10.41
C ALA A 60 -2.89 -7.74 10.11
N ALA A 61 -3.00 -8.62 11.09
CA ALA A 61 -2.90 -10.07 10.94
C ALA A 61 -3.93 -10.78 11.81
N PHE A 62 -4.24 -12.03 11.48
CA PHE A 62 -5.00 -12.91 12.37
C PHE A 62 -4.03 -13.79 13.16
N ASP A 63 -4.08 -13.69 14.49
CA ASP A 63 -3.58 -14.73 15.37
C ASP A 63 -4.67 -15.79 15.53
N LYS A 64 -4.32 -17.05 15.28
CA LYS A 64 -5.22 -18.21 15.33
C LYS A 64 -4.77 -19.25 16.37
N SER A 65 -3.78 -18.91 17.21
CA SER A 65 -3.22 -19.83 18.22
C SER A 65 -4.23 -20.23 19.28
N ASN A 66 -5.03 -19.27 19.78
CA ASN A 66 -6.02 -19.46 20.84
C ASN A 66 -7.35 -18.81 20.46
N GLY A 67 -7.94 -19.27 19.34
CA GLY A 67 -9.08 -18.61 18.70
C GLY A 67 -8.64 -17.48 17.77
N ILE A 68 -9.60 -16.86 17.06
CA ILE A 68 -9.30 -15.80 16.10
C ILE A 68 -9.22 -14.45 16.81
N ARG A 69 -8.02 -13.90 16.87
CA ARG A 69 -7.74 -12.54 17.33
C ARG A 69 -7.16 -11.69 16.19
N LEU A 70 -7.63 -10.46 16.08
CA LEU A 70 -7.10 -9.47 15.16
C LEU A 70 -5.93 -8.73 15.80
N ILE A 71 -4.74 -8.86 15.24
CA ILE A 71 -3.53 -8.16 15.68
C ILE A 71 -3.31 -6.97 14.75
N LEU A 72 -3.18 -5.78 15.33
CA LEU A 72 -3.02 -4.52 14.61
C LEU A 72 -1.70 -3.86 15.00
N ALA A 73 -1.06 -3.19 14.05
CA ALA A 73 0.10 -2.37 14.34
C ALA A 73 0.07 -1.11 13.46
N LYS A 74 0.69 -0.04 13.96
CA LYS A 74 1.03 1.15 13.17
C LYS A 74 2.40 1.67 13.60
N VAL A 75 2.91 2.63 12.85
CA VAL A 75 4.24 3.21 13.06
C VAL A 75 4.24 4.26 14.16
N GLU A 76 3.14 5.00 14.29
CA GLU A 76 2.93 6.00 15.34
C GLU A 76 2.48 5.36 16.67
N PRO A 77 2.63 6.09 17.79
CA PRO A 77 2.10 5.64 19.07
C PRO A 77 0.61 5.29 18.99
N ILE A 78 0.24 4.22 19.68
CA ILE A 78 -1.17 3.81 19.81
C ILE A 78 -1.85 4.77 20.80
N LEU A 79 -2.91 5.42 20.34
CA LEU A 79 -3.69 6.38 21.11
C LEU A 79 -5.02 5.75 21.53
N PRO A 80 -5.68 6.25 22.59
CA PRO A 80 -7.01 5.77 23.01
C PRO A 80 -8.05 5.84 21.90
N ILE A 81 -7.93 6.80 20.98
CA ILE A 81 -8.83 6.91 19.82
C ILE A 81 -8.70 5.73 18.85
N ASP A 82 -7.52 5.11 18.72
CA ASP A 82 -7.34 3.93 17.88
C ASP A 82 -8.06 2.71 18.46
N LEU A 83 -8.00 2.55 19.79
CA LEU A 83 -8.69 1.48 20.51
C LEU A 83 -10.22 1.63 20.37
N SER A 84 -10.72 2.84 20.63
CA SER A 84 -12.15 3.16 20.51
C SER A 84 -12.66 2.94 19.08
N ALA A 85 -11.93 3.44 18.08
CA ALA A 85 -12.31 3.28 16.67
C ALA A 85 -12.30 1.82 16.23
N THR A 86 -11.33 1.02 16.69
CA THR A 86 -11.28 -0.43 16.39
C THR A 86 -12.45 -1.17 17.00
N ALA A 87 -12.77 -0.89 18.28
CA ALA A 87 -13.91 -1.47 18.96
C ALA A 87 -15.24 -1.09 18.30
N GLU A 88 -15.41 0.20 17.94
CA GLU A 88 -16.58 0.68 17.23
C GLU A 88 -16.72 0.00 15.85
N PHE A 89 -15.63 -0.08 15.08
CA PHE A 89 -15.62 -0.72 13.77
C PHE A 89 -16.07 -2.18 13.83
N LEU A 90 -15.45 -2.97 14.71
CA LEU A 90 -15.77 -4.39 14.87
C LEU A 90 -17.20 -4.59 15.39
N THR A 91 -17.64 -3.77 16.35
CA THR A 91 -19.02 -3.80 16.85
C THR A 91 -20.01 -3.47 15.73
N THR A 92 -19.72 -2.45 14.92
CA THR A 92 -20.59 -2.06 13.81
C THR A 92 -20.68 -3.17 12.76
N LEU A 93 -19.57 -3.83 12.43
CA LEU A 93 -19.53 -4.96 11.49
C LEU A 93 -20.46 -6.11 11.89
N THR A 94 -20.62 -6.38 13.19
CA THR A 94 -21.53 -7.43 13.67
C THR A 94 -23.00 -7.07 13.44
N LYS A 95 -23.33 -5.78 13.57
CA LYS A 95 -24.72 -5.27 13.56
C LYS A 95 -25.25 -4.99 12.15
N VAL A 96 -24.43 -4.41 11.26
CA VAL A 96 -24.90 -3.92 9.95
C VAL A 96 -25.21 -5.03 8.94
N GLU A 97 -26.30 -4.88 8.19
CA GLU A 97 -26.66 -5.83 7.12
C GLU A 97 -25.90 -5.61 5.82
N ARG A 98 -25.62 -4.35 5.51
CA ARG A 98 -25.02 -3.91 4.25
C ARG A 98 -23.83 -3.00 4.55
N TRP A 99 -22.80 -3.11 3.73
CA TRP A 99 -21.58 -2.32 3.92
C TRP A 99 -21.80 -0.81 3.85
N VAL A 100 -22.81 -0.34 3.12
CA VAL A 100 -23.12 1.09 3.01
C VAL A 100 -23.47 1.71 4.37
N HIS A 101 -23.92 0.91 5.34
CA HIS A 101 -24.18 1.36 6.70
C HIS A 101 -22.89 1.59 7.52
N LEU A 102 -21.72 1.19 7.00
CA LEU A 102 -20.41 1.56 7.58
C LEU A 102 -19.92 2.92 7.07
N LEU A 103 -20.55 3.52 6.04
CA LEU A 103 -20.10 4.80 5.50
C LEU A 103 -20.05 5.92 6.54
N PRO A 104 -21.01 6.08 7.48
CA PRO A 104 -20.91 7.09 8.53
C PRO A 104 -19.65 6.94 9.39
N PHE A 105 -19.31 5.70 9.76
CA PHE A 105 -18.06 5.41 10.48
C PHE A 105 -16.84 5.77 9.63
N LEU A 106 -16.80 5.34 8.37
CA LEU A 106 -15.67 5.59 7.46
C LEU A 106 -15.46 7.07 7.19
N VAL A 107 -16.53 7.83 6.94
CA VAL A 107 -16.45 9.28 6.69
C VAL A 107 -15.99 10.03 7.93
N ARG A 108 -16.33 9.57 9.14
CA ARG A 108 -15.89 10.19 10.39
C ARG A 108 -14.45 9.83 10.74
N HIS A 109 -14.07 8.56 10.66
CA HIS A 109 -12.77 8.04 11.13
C HIS A 109 -11.66 8.09 10.07
N THR A 110 -12.02 7.91 8.80
CA THR A 110 -11.06 7.78 7.69
C THR A 110 -11.19 8.89 6.65
N LYS A 111 -11.74 10.04 7.05
CA LYS A 111 -12.06 11.18 6.17
C LYS A 111 -10.88 11.54 5.27
N ASP A 112 -9.72 11.81 5.84
CA ASP A 112 -8.53 12.25 5.08
C ASP A 112 -8.09 11.19 4.06
N ASN A 113 -8.18 9.90 4.42
CA ASN A 113 -7.86 8.81 3.50
C ASN A 113 -8.89 8.71 2.35
N MET A 114 -10.18 8.88 2.66
CA MET A 114 -11.24 8.90 1.64
C MET A 114 -11.10 10.12 0.73
N ASP A 115 -10.92 11.32 1.28
CA ASP A 115 -10.70 12.57 0.56
C ASP A 115 -9.49 12.47 -0.36
N ASN A 116 -8.38 11.92 0.13
CA ASN A 116 -7.19 11.68 -0.68
C ASN A 116 -7.47 10.75 -1.89
N ARG A 117 -8.32 9.74 -1.75
CA ARG A 117 -8.71 8.86 -2.86
C ARG A 117 -9.61 9.56 -3.86
N VAL A 118 -10.58 10.34 -3.37
CA VAL A 118 -11.47 11.15 -4.21
C VAL A 118 -10.64 12.16 -5.00
N ARG A 119 -9.72 12.88 -4.36
CA ARG A 119 -8.79 13.81 -5.00
C ARG A 119 -7.92 13.13 -6.05
N ARG A 120 -7.32 11.98 -5.72
CA ARG A 120 -6.50 11.21 -6.69
C ARG A 120 -7.31 10.71 -7.88
N LEU A 121 -8.57 10.34 -7.66
CA LEU A 121 -9.49 10.02 -8.74
C LEU A 121 -9.75 11.25 -9.61
N HIS A 122 -10.06 12.40 -8.99
CA HIS A 122 -10.30 13.66 -9.68
C HIS A 122 -9.13 14.06 -10.59
N GLU A 123 -7.92 14.10 -10.02
CA GLU A 123 -6.69 14.39 -10.77
C GLU A 123 -6.49 13.40 -11.93
N SER A 124 -6.79 12.12 -11.69
CA SER A 124 -6.60 11.10 -12.70
C SER A 124 -7.63 11.19 -13.83
N ILE A 125 -8.89 11.53 -13.55
CA ILE A 125 -9.93 11.66 -14.59
C ILE A 125 -9.72 12.94 -15.39
N VAL A 126 -9.37 14.05 -14.75
CA VAL A 126 -9.07 15.32 -15.43
C VAL A 126 -7.90 15.16 -16.40
N ALA A 127 -6.83 14.45 -16.00
CA ALA A 127 -5.64 14.24 -16.83
C ALA A 127 -5.85 13.43 -18.11
N VAL A 128 -7.00 12.75 -18.27
CA VAL A 128 -7.36 11.95 -19.46
C VAL A 128 -8.73 12.31 -20.01
N PHE A 129 -9.36 13.38 -19.53
CA PHE A 129 -10.79 13.60 -19.77
C PHE A 129 -11.13 13.74 -21.25
N GLU A 130 -10.41 14.60 -21.97
CA GLU A 130 -10.60 14.80 -23.42
C GLU A 130 -10.23 13.54 -24.22
N ASP A 131 -9.13 12.88 -23.86
CA ASP A 131 -8.70 11.63 -24.49
C ASP A 131 -9.77 10.54 -24.35
N LEU A 132 -10.46 10.46 -23.20
CA LEU A 132 -11.56 9.52 -22.97
C LEU A 132 -12.79 9.84 -23.80
N LEU A 133 -13.17 11.12 -23.92
CA LEU A 133 -14.31 11.53 -24.74
C LEU A 133 -14.06 11.24 -26.22
N SER A 134 -12.85 11.56 -26.70
CA SER A 134 -12.40 11.22 -28.06
C SER A 134 -12.43 9.71 -28.29
N ALA A 135 -11.80 8.94 -27.40
CA ALA A 135 -11.80 7.48 -27.50
C ALA A 135 -13.20 6.86 -27.41
N ALA A 136 -14.13 7.48 -26.65
CA ALA A 136 -15.51 7.04 -26.56
C ALA A 136 -16.30 7.29 -27.86
N ALA A 137 -16.02 8.37 -28.58
CA ALA A 137 -16.65 8.65 -29.87
C ALA A 137 -16.28 7.61 -30.95
N ASP A 138 -15.03 7.14 -30.93
CA ASP A 138 -14.52 6.11 -31.84
C ASP A 138 -14.80 4.67 -31.36
N TYR A 139 -15.43 4.51 -30.20
CA TYR A 139 -15.63 3.20 -29.58
C TYR A 139 -16.84 2.46 -30.18
N THR A 140 -16.60 1.26 -30.71
CA THR A 140 -17.66 0.40 -31.26
C THR A 140 -18.50 -0.25 -30.15
N LEU A 141 -19.78 0.13 -30.07
CA LEU A 141 -20.74 -0.28 -29.04
C LEU A 141 -21.74 -1.32 -29.57
N ASP A 142 -21.28 -2.52 -29.90
CA ASP A 142 -22.13 -3.56 -30.52
C ASP A 142 -22.69 -4.60 -29.53
N LEU A 143 -22.81 -4.23 -28.25
CA LEU A 143 -23.16 -5.18 -27.18
C LEU A 143 -24.33 -4.68 -26.34
N SER A 144 -25.11 -5.62 -25.79
CA SER A 144 -26.21 -5.30 -24.89
C SER A 144 -25.73 -4.53 -23.65
N MET A 145 -26.64 -3.78 -23.01
CA MET A 145 -26.35 -2.96 -21.83
C MET A 145 -25.63 -3.73 -20.72
N GLU A 146 -26.06 -4.96 -20.43
CA GLU A 146 -25.47 -5.78 -19.37
C GLU A 146 -24.08 -6.31 -19.72
N ARG A 147 -23.80 -6.47 -21.02
CA ARG A 147 -22.46 -6.86 -21.49
C ARG A 147 -21.51 -5.66 -21.46
N GLU A 148 -21.98 -4.49 -21.87
CA GLU A 148 -21.16 -3.28 -21.94
C GLU A 148 -20.91 -2.68 -20.54
N PHE A 149 -21.95 -2.60 -19.71
CA PHE A 149 -21.90 -2.05 -18.36
C PHE A 149 -22.46 -3.04 -17.33
N PRO A 150 -21.68 -4.07 -16.95
CA PRO A 150 -22.08 -5.03 -15.94
C PRO A 150 -22.43 -4.34 -14.62
N ARG A 151 -23.57 -4.71 -14.02
CA ARG A 151 -24.06 -4.16 -12.72
C ARG A 151 -24.44 -2.68 -12.75
N SER A 152 -24.69 -2.12 -13.93
CA SER A 152 -25.13 -0.74 -14.12
C SER A 152 -26.51 -0.39 -13.53
N HIS A 153 -27.31 -1.37 -13.08
CA HIS A 153 -28.66 -1.16 -12.54
C HIS A 153 -28.75 0.01 -11.54
N ARG A 154 -27.76 0.18 -10.64
CA ARG A 154 -27.76 1.27 -9.66
C ARG A 154 -27.50 2.64 -10.27
N PHE A 155 -26.64 2.71 -11.28
CA PHE A 155 -26.38 3.95 -11.99
C PHE A 155 -27.59 4.34 -12.85
N ARG A 156 -28.26 3.34 -13.44
CA ARG A 156 -29.39 3.56 -14.35
C ARG A 156 -30.66 4.09 -13.69
N VAL A 157 -30.80 3.99 -12.37
CA VAL A 157 -31.93 4.59 -11.62
C VAL A 157 -32.08 6.09 -11.89
N ARG A 158 -31.03 6.76 -12.37
CA ARG A 158 -31.06 8.18 -12.72
C ARG A 158 -31.78 8.50 -14.04
N TYR A 159 -32.03 7.50 -14.88
CA TYR A 159 -32.72 7.69 -16.15
C TYR A 159 -34.21 7.40 -16.00
N PRO A 160 -35.07 8.06 -16.78
CA PRO A 160 -36.47 7.64 -16.95
C PRO A 160 -36.53 6.15 -17.30
N ASP A 161 -37.44 5.41 -16.67
CA ASP A 161 -37.63 3.96 -16.84
C ASP A 161 -36.39 3.08 -16.60
N GLY A 162 -35.34 3.65 -15.99
CA GLY A 162 -34.08 2.94 -15.76
C GLY A 162 -33.30 2.62 -17.03
N GLN A 163 -33.53 3.33 -18.14
CA GLN A 163 -32.83 3.12 -19.41
C GLN A 163 -32.16 4.39 -19.93
N PRO A 164 -30.84 4.35 -20.21
CA PRO A 164 -30.19 5.49 -20.85
C PRO A 164 -30.65 5.65 -22.31
N PRO A 165 -30.57 6.86 -22.87
CA PRO A 165 -30.95 7.11 -24.27
C PRO A 165 -30.15 6.27 -25.28
N SER A 166 -28.89 5.97 -24.98
CA SER A 166 -28.03 5.07 -25.75
C SER A 166 -26.87 4.57 -24.88
N LEU A 167 -26.16 3.53 -25.36
CA LEU A 167 -24.93 3.05 -24.72
C LEU A 167 -23.84 4.13 -24.68
N LEU A 168 -23.74 4.92 -25.75
CA LEU A 168 -22.77 6.02 -25.87
C LEU A 168 -23.11 7.14 -24.89
N ALA A 169 -24.39 7.52 -24.79
CA ALA A 169 -24.85 8.52 -23.82
C ALA A 169 -24.52 8.08 -22.40
N MET A 170 -24.73 6.79 -22.06
CA MET A 170 -24.36 6.26 -20.75
C MET A 170 -22.86 6.31 -20.48
N LEU A 171 -22.02 6.00 -21.48
CA LEU A 171 -20.57 6.10 -21.35
C LEU A 171 -20.12 7.54 -21.09
N GLN A 172 -20.63 8.48 -21.89
CA GLN A 172 -20.35 9.91 -21.75
C GLN A 172 -20.81 10.42 -20.39
N ASP A 173 -22.01 10.02 -19.93
CA ASP A 173 -22.52 10.38 -18.62
C ASP A 173 -21.64 9.85 -17.48
N LEU A 174 -21.10 8.63 -17.60
CA LEU A 174 -20.16 8.08 -16.62
C LEU A 174 -18.87 8.89 -16.55
N ILE A 175 -18.30 9.25 -17.69
CA ILE A 175 -17.08 10.08 -17.77
C ILE A 175 -17.31 11.44 -17.11
N HIS A 176 -18.38 12.14 -17.50
CA HIS A 176 -18.74 13.44 -16.93
C HIS A 176 -19.08 13.34 -15.45
N SER A 177 -19.88 12.34 -15.05
CA SER A 177 -20.28 12.16 -13.65
C SER A 177 -19.09 11.84 -12.76
N CYS A 178 -18.13 11.03 -13.24
CA CYS A 178 -16.92 10.71 -12.48
C CYS A 178 -16.08 11.97 -12.20
N ARG A 179 -15.95 12.86 -13.19
CA ARG A 179 -15.27 14.15 -13.03
C ARG A 179 -16.01 15.08 -12.07
N ASN A 180 -17.31 15.28 -12.30
CA ASN A 180 -18.10 16.26 -11.55
C ASN A 180 -18.33 15.83 -10.10
N LYS A 181 -18.61 14.54 -9.86
CA LYS A 181 -18.79 13.98 -8.53
C LYS A 181 -17.47 13.65 -7.83
N SER A 182 -16.31 14.11 -8.32
CA SER A 182 -15.06 14.02 -7.55
C SER A 182 -14.59 15.37 -6.99
N LEU A 183 -15.43 16.41 -7.09
CA LEU A 183 -15.19 17.77 -6.59
C LEU A 183 -15.89 18.10 -5.26
N PHE A 184 -16.70 17.19 -4.72
CA PHE A 184 -17.56 17.49 -3.56
C PHE A 184 -16.84 17.37 -2.22
N ASP A 185 -17.43 18.00 -1.19
CA ASP A 185 -17.13 17.70 0.20
C ASP A 185 -17.66 16.33 0.61
N LEU A 186 -16.77 15.50 1.16
CA LEU A 186 -17.09 14.11 1.45
C LEU A 186 -18.17 13.97 2.54
N SER A 187 -19.33 13.48 2.11
CA SER A 187 -20.40 12.93 2.95
C SER A 187 -20.65 11.46 2.59
N ALA A 188 -21.36 10.73 3.45
CA ALA A 188 -21.69 9.32 3.18
C ALA A 188 -22.50 9.15 1.87
N ASN A 189 -23.47 10.02 1.62
CA ASN A 189 -24.29 9.98 0.41
C ASN A 189 -23.49 10.35 -0.84
N ALA A 190 -22.69 11.43 -0.76
CA ALA A 190 -21.86 11.84 -1.89
C ALA A 190 -20.85 10.75 -2.26
N PHE A 191 -20.23 10.11 -1.26
CA PHE A 191 -19.34 8.97 -1.51
C PHE A 191 -20.06 7.77 -2.11
N LEU A 192 -21.28 7.47 -1.67
CA LEU A 192 -22.08 6.37 -2.23
C LEU A 192 -22.41 6.60 -3.71
N GLU A 193 -22.78 7.83 -4.08
CA GLU A 193 -22.99 8.20 -5.49
C GLU A 193 -21.72 8.01 -6.31
N LEU A 194 -20.59 8.53 -5.83
CA LEU A 194 -19.29 8.37 -6.49
C LEU A 194 -18.89 6.90 -6.62
N TYR A 195 -19.17 6.08 -5.60
CA TYR A 195 -18.95 4.64 -5.65
C TYR A 195 -19.77 3.97 -6.76
N ILE A 196 -21.06 4.33 -6.91
CA ILE A 196 -21.92 3.76 -7.97
C ILE A 196 -21.36 4.11 -9.36
N ILE A 197 -20.94 5.36 -9.56
CA ILE A 197 -20.31 5.82 -10.79
C ILE A 197 -19.00 5.06 -11.03
N ALA A 198 -18.13 5.00 -10.01
CA ALA A 198 -16.83 4.37 -10.13
C ALA A 198 -16.92 2.87 -10.40
N ASP A 199 -17.81 2.13 -9.74
CA ASP A 199 -17.96 0.68 -9.97
C ASP A 199 -18.50 0.40 -11.36
N THR A 200 -19.48 1.19 -11.82
CA THR A 200 -20.03 1.05 -13.18
C THR A 200 -18.97 1.36 -14.23
N PHE A 201 -18.26 2.48 -14.07
CA PHE A 201 -17.26 2.92 -15.05
C PHE A 201 -16.08 1.95 -15.12
N ARG A 202 -15.52 1.55 -13.97
CA ARG A 202 -14.40 0.60 -13.87
C ARG A 202 -14.69 -0.77 -14.49
N ARG A 203 -15.95 -1.22 -14.43
CA ARG A 203 -16.40 -2.51 -14.98
C ARG A 203 -16.83 -2.44 -16.43
N SER A 204 -16.98 -1.24 -17.00
CA SER A 204 -17.32 -1.08 -18.40
C SER A 204 -16.29 -1.78 -19.29
N ARG A 205 -16.74 -2.35 -20.40
CA ARG A 205 -15.82 -2.95 -21.38
C ARG A 205 -14.91 -1.91 -22.00
N PHE A 206 -15.42 -0.70 -22.21
CA PHE A 206 -14.61 0.46 -22.59
C PHE A 206 -13.35 0.60 -21.71
N MET A 207 -13.52 0.76 -20.39
CA MET A 207 -12.38 0.94 -19.47
C MET A 207 -11.45 -0.27 -19.44
N CYS A 208 -12.00 -1.49 -19.46
CA CYS A 208 -11.18 -2.70 -19.56
C CYS A 208 -10.39 -2.76 -20.89
N GLY A 209 -10.97 -2.29 -21.99
CA GLY A 209 -10.35 -2.22 -23.30
C GLY A 209 -9.16 -1.26 -23.33
N LEU A 210 -9.30 -0.09 -22.71
CA LEU A 210 -8.23 0.93 -22.63
C LEU A 210 -6.99 0.44 -21.88
N THR A 211 -7.15 -0.43 -20.89
CA THR A 211 -6.00 -0.94 -20.10
C THR A 211 -5.38 -2.20 -20.68
N ASN A 212 -6.16 -3.04 -21.37
CA ASN A 212 -5.74 -4.38 -21.78
C ASN A 212 -5.31 -4.50 -23.24
N ARG A 213 -5.75 -3.60 -24.13
CA ARG A 213 -5.33 -3.63 -25.55
C ARG A 213 -3.94 -3.02 -25.72
N GLN A 214 -3.23 -3.41 -26.79
CA GLN A 214 -2.04 -2.68 -27.22
C GLN A 214 -2.49 -1.29 -27.70
N PRO A 215 -2.19 -0.23 -26.94
CA PRO A 215 -2.58 1.11 -27.33
C PRO A 215 -1.61 1.63 -28.38
N ARG A 216 -2.11 2.52 -29.23
CA ARG A 216 -1.27 3.29 -30.16
C ARG A 216 -0.31 4.24 -29.42
N GLU A 217 -0.63 4.61 -28.16
CA GLU A 217 0.18 5.53 -27.35
C GLU A 217 0.39 5.02 -25.90
N ILE A 218 1.66 4.87 -25.50
CA ILE A 218 2.05 4.38 -24.17
C ILE A 218 1.60 5.34 -23.06
N SER A 219 1.63 6.65 -23.32
CA SER A 219 1.21 7.70 -22.37
C SER A 219 -0.25 7.55 -21.98
N PHE A 220 -1.16 7.49 -22.96
CA PHE A 220 -2.59 7.34 -22.72
C PHE A 220 -2.92 6.03 -21.97
N LYS A 221 -2.25 4.92 -22.31
CA LYS A 221 -2.38 3.66 -21.56
C LYS A 221 -2.03 3.82 -20.09
N ASN A 222 -0.89 4.45 -19.80
CA ASN A 222 -0.40 4.61 -18.45
C ASN A 222 -1.35 5.50 -17.62
N LYS A 223 -1.86 6.57 -18.22
CA LYS A 223 -2.85 7.43 -17.58
C LYS A 223 -4.19 6.70 -17.38
N SER A 224 -4.67 5.95 -18.37
CA SER A 224 -5.90 5.12 -18.26
C SER A 224 -5.77 4.02 -17.21
N ALA A 225 -4.62 3.36 -17.13
CA ALA A 225 -4.33 2.37 -16.09
C ALA A 225 -4.25 3.01 -14.69
N ARG A 226 -3.77 4.25 -14.60
CA ARG A 226 -3.84 5.04 -13.35
C ARG A 226 -5.29 5.34 -12.97
N LEU A 227 -6.12 5.78 -13.92
CA LEU A 227 -7.54 6.02 -13.68
C LEU A 227 -8.26 4.75 -13.22
N GLN A 228 -8.06 3.62 -13.92
CA GLN A 228 -8.62 2.32 -13.54
C GLN A 228 -8.25 1.92 -12.11
N ARG A 229 -7.01 2.18 -11.69
CA ARG A 229 -6.56 1.95 -10.31
C ARG A 229 -7.30 2.85 -9.32
N CYS A 230 -7.39 4.15 -9.59
CA CYS A 230 -8.10 5.10 -8.73
C CYS A 230 -9.59 4.77 -8.59
N LEU A 231 -10.26 4.36 -9.67
CA LEU A 231 -11.63 3.84 -9.61
C LEU A 231 -11.72 2.61 -8.70
N GLY A 232 -10.74 1.71 -8.79
CA GLY A 232 -10.62 0.53 -7.91
C GLY A 232 -10.48 0.89 -6.43
N GLU A 233 -9.70 1.92 -6.10
CA GLU A 233 -9.51 2.42 -4.73
C GLU A 233 -10.80 3.00 -4.11
N ILE A 234 -11.69 3.58 -4.92
CA ILE A 234 -13.05 3.97 -4.48
C ILE A 234 -13.92 2.73 -4.26
N CYS A 235 -13.85 1.76 -5.17
CA CYS A 235 -14.70 0.56 -5.15
C CYS A 235 -14.32 -0.46 -4.08
N GLN A 236 -13.13 -0.36 -3.47
CA GLN A 236 -12.61 -1.42 -2.59
C GLN A 236 -13.46 -1.67 -1.33
N TYR A 237 -14.26 -0.68 -0.90
CA TYR A 237 -15.16 -0.81 0.25
C TYR A 237 -16.30 -1.82 -0.01
N ASP A 238 -16.59 -2.20 -1.25
CA ASP A 238 -17.54 -3.28 -1.54
C ASP A 238 -17.07 -4.63 -0.95
N GLY A 239 -15.76 -4.79 -0.72
CA GLY A 239 -15.20 -5.94 -0.02
C GLY A 239 -15.73 -6.11 1.40
N LEU A 240 -16.31 -5.06 2.00
CA LEU A 240 -16.87 -5.11 3.35
C LEU A 240 -18.07 -6.05 3.43
N LYS A 241 -18.76 -6.33 2.32
CA LYS A 241 -19.83 -7.36 2.28
C LYS A 241 -19.33 -8.71 2.77
N LEU A 242 -18.14 -9.09 2.29
CA LEU A 242 -17.52 -10.35 2.68
C LEU A 242 -17.07 -10.30 4.14
N LEU A 243 -16.47 -9.19 4.57
CA LEU A 243 -16.03 -9.01 5.94
C LEU A 243 -17.21 -9.11 6.91
N ILE A 244 -18.32 -8.40 6.67
CA ILE A 244 -19.56 -8.48 7.47
C ILE A 244 -20.03 -9.93 7.60
N LYS A 245 -20.11 -10.66 6.48
CA LYS A 245 -20.52 -12.08 6.50
C LYS A 245 -19.59 -12.92 7.38
N ARG A 246 -18.27 -12.70 7.29
CA ARG A 246 -17.28 -13.47 8.06
C ARG A 246 -17.31 -13.11 9.55
N VAL A 247 -17.33 -11.83 9.90
CA VAL A 247 -17.39 -11.40 11.30
C VAL A 247 -18.66 -11.95 11.96
N ARG A 248 -19.82 -11.92 11.29
CA ARG A 248 -21.05 -12.52 11.82
C ARG A 248 -20.96 -14.03 12.06
N GLN A 249 -20.24 -14.76 11.21
CA GLN A 249 -20.01 -16.19 11.40
C GLN A 249 -19.08 -16.49 12.58
N LEU A 250 -18.10 -15.62 12.81
CA LEU A 250 -17.11 -15.77 13.88
C LEU A 250 -17.60 -15.23 15.23
N GLY A 251 -18.64 -14.39 15.24
CA GLY A 251 -19.12 -13.70 16.44
C GLY A 251 -18.21 -12.53 16.81
N SER A 252 -17.95 -12.36 18.10
CA SER A 252 -17.07 -11.29 18.59
C SER A 252 -15.60 -11.62 18.29
N ILE A 253 -14.97 -10.83 17.43
CA ILE A 253 -13.52 -10.92 17.17
C ILE A 253 -12.80 -10.07 18.22
N GLN A 254 -11.94 -10.70 19.01
CA GLN A 254 -11.02 -9.97 19.89
C GLN A 254 -9.96 -9.24 19.06
N PHE A 255 -9.48 -8.10 19.53
CA PHE A 255 -8.38 -7.39 18.88
C PHE A 255 -7.32 -6.95 19.88
N GLN A 256 -6.11 -6.75 19.38
CA GLN A 256 -4.97 -6.25 20.13
C GLN A 256 -4.12 -5.35 19.24
N TRP A 257 -3.74 -4.19 19.75
CA TRP A 257 -2.71 -3.36 19.12
C TRP A 257 -1.34 -3.76 19.68
N VAL A 258 -0.38 -3.95 18.79
CA VAL A 258 1.02 -4.17 19.14
C VAL A 258 1.59 -2.84 19.65
N GLY A 259 2.18 -2.89 20.84
CA GLY A 259 2.69 -1.70 21.52
C GLY A 259 4.01 -1.20 20.95
N ASP A 260 4.57 -0.21 21.65
CA ASP A 260 5.85 0.41 21.29
C ASP A 260 7.08 -0.39 21.76
N GLU A 261 6.91 -1.64 22.21
CA GLU A 261 8.02 -2.52 22.59
C GLU A 261 9.08 -2.71 21.48
N PHE A 262 8.71 -2.43 20.23
CA PHE A 262 9.60 -2.52 19.05
C PHE A 262 10.05 -1.14 18.52
N SER A 263 9.67 -0.05 19.17
CA SER A 263 9.97 1.32 18.76
C SER A 263 11.37 1.74 19.24
N ARG A 264 12.42 1.31 18.53
CA ARG A 264 13.74 1.95 18.65
C ARG A 264 13.73 3.29 17.90
N SER A 265 13.10 4.29 18.50
CA SER A 265 13.13 5.68 18.03
C SER A 265 14.43 6.35 18.51
N SER A 266 15.58 5.92 17.99
CA SER A 266 16.78 6.73 18.09
C SER A 266 16.83 7.67 16.90
N THR A 267 16.91 8.97 17.14
CA THR A 267 17.29 9.94 16.11
C THR A 267 18.62 9.50 15.52
N VAL A 268 18.71 9.49 14.20
CA VAL A 268 19.93 9.09 13.49
C VAL A 268 20.54 10.32 12.87
N GLU A 269 21.74 10.66 13.30
CA GLU A 269 22.50 11.75 12.71
C GLU A 269 23.01 11.31 11.34
N ILE A 270 22.41 11.84 10.27
CA ILE A 270 22.92 11.65 8.91
C ILE A 270 24.02 12.66 8.61
N SER A 271 24.85 12.35 7.61
CA SER A 271 25.93 13.19 7.11
C SER A 271 25.53 14.66 6.94
N PRO A 272 26.44 15.60 7.24
CA PRO A 272 26.14 17.02 7.22
C PRO A 272 25.77 17.51 5.82
N THR A 273 26.37 16.93 4.78
CA THR A 273 26.10 17.25 3.38
C THR A 273 25.80 15.96 2.59
N ALA A 274 25.08 16.12 1.48
CA ALA A 274 24.80 15.01 0.57
C ALA A 274 26.10 14.46 -0.04
N GLN A 275 27.09 15.33 -0.28
CA GLN A 275 28.42 14.95 -0.76
C GLN A 275 29.09 13.97 0.21
N CYS A 276 29.25 14.34 1.49
CA CYS A 276 29.89 13.47 2.48
C CYS A 276 29.16 12.13 2.63
N ALA A 277 27.83 12.12 2.44
CA ALA A 277 27.07 10.89 2.42
C ALA A 277 27.42 10.01 1.22
N VAL A 278 27.44 10.58 0.00
CA VAL A 278 27.80 9.83 -1.20
C VAL A 278 29.23 9.30 -1.09
N GLU A 279 30.20 10.15 -0.75
CA GLU A 279 31.60 9.76 -0.60
C GLU A 279 31.77 8.62 0.40
N ARG A 280 31.09 8.70 1.55
CA ARG A 280 31.11 7.61 2.54
C ARG A 280 30.48 6.33 2.02
N GLN A 281 29.35 6.41 1.33
CA GLN A 281 28.59 5.23 0.91
C GLN A 281 29.16 4.55 -0.34
N THR A 282 29.82 5.30 -1.24
CA THR A 282 30.34 4.78 -2.52
C THR A 282 31.86 4.63 -2.54
N GLY A 283 32.58 5.38 -1.70
CA GLY A 283 34.03 5.52 -1.72
C GLY A 283 34.56 6.48 -2.79
N ILE A 284 33.68 7.11 -3.56
CA ILE A 284 34.03 8.02 -4.67
C ILE A 284 34.19 9.43 -4.12
N HIS A 285 35.30 10.10 -4.39
CA HIS A 285 35.46 11.51 -4.02
C HIS A 285 34.74 12.41 -5.03
N LEU A 286 33.88 13.31 -4.54
CA LEU A 286 33.13 14.21 -5.41
C LEU A 286 33.75 15.61 -5.36
N ASP A 287 34.55 15.94 -6.36
CA ASP A 287 35.02 17.32 -6.55
C ASP A 287 33.89 18.27 -6.99
N ALA A 288 34.20 19.56 -7.10
CA ALA A 288 33.22 20.58 -7.47
C ALA A 288 32.60 20.33 -8.86
N GLU A 289 33.36 19.76 -9.81
CA GLU A 289 32.88 19.46 -11.16
C GLU A 289 31.90 18.28 -11.15
N ASN A 290 32.24 17.19 -10.46
CA ASN A 290 31.38 16.02 -10.29
C ASN A 290 30.10 16.35 -9.51
N LEU A 291 30.14 17.29 -8.56
CA LEU A 291 28.94 17.80 -7.89
C LEU A 291 28.02 18.59 -8.82
N ILE A 292 28.58 19.40 -9.73
CA ILE A 292 27.79 20.10 -10.75
C ILE A 292 27.12 19.08 -11.67
N ILE A 293 27.87 18.06 -12.12
CA ILE A 293 27.34 16.98 -12.94
C ILE A 293 26.23 16.22 -12.21
N LEU A 294 26.44 15.85 -10.94
CA LEU A 294 25.45 15.14 -10.12
C LEU A 294 24.17 15.97 -9.92
N ASN A 295 24.29 17.28 -9.66
CA ASN A 295 23.14 18.18 -9.57
C ASN A 295 22.44 18.38 -10.92
N GLY A 296 23.17 18.28 -12.03
CA GLY A 296 22.60 18.25 -13.38
C GLY A 296 21.75 17.01 -13.64
N PHE A 297 22.21 15.83 -13.18
CA PHE A 297 21.44 14.58 -13.26
C PHE A 297 20.28 14.52 -12.25
N ILE A 298 20.45 15.13 -11.08
CA ILE A 298 19.49 15.09 -9.98
C ILE A 298 19.24 16.51 -9.46
N PRO A 299 18.27 17.23 -10.05
CA PRO A 299 17.93 18.56 -9.57
C PRO A 299 17.56 18.55 -8.08
N HIS A 300 18.13 19.50 -7.32
CA HIS A 300 17.90 19.70 -5.89
C HIS A 300 18.37 18.56 -4.96
N PHE A 301 19.31 17.71 -5.39
CA PHE A 301 19.86 16.66 -4.55
C PHE A 301 20.35 17.19 -3.18
N THR A 302 21.21 18.21 -3.21
CA THR A 302 21.79 18.87 -2.02
C THR A 302 20.75 19.59 -1.17
N GLY A 303 19.93 20.46 -1.77
CA GLY A 303 18.90 21.21 -1.03
C GLY A 303 17.85 20.31 -0.37
N SER A 304 17.53 19.17 -0.98
CA SER A 304 16.61 18.19 -0.38
C SER A 304 17.23 17.40 0.78
N TRP A 305 18.57 17.35 0.88
CA TRP A 305 19.30 16.65 1.93
C TRP A 305 19.26 17.44 3.24
N GLU A 306 19.59 18.73 3.18
CA GLU A 306 19.64 19.64 4.34
C GLU A 306 18.28 19.73 5.03
N ALA A 307 17.19 19.86 4.26
CA ALA A 307 15.83 19.84 4.78
C ALA A 307 15.45 18.53 5.48
N ARG A 308 16.05 17.40 5.08
CA ARG A 308 15.77 16.08 5.66
C ARG A 308 16.62 15.79 6.90
N ARG A 309 17.82 16.37 6.99
CA ARG A 309 18.76 16.16 8.11
C ARG A 309 18.16 16.52 9.46
N VAL A 310 17.42 17.63 9.52
CA VAL A 310 16.98 18.22 10.80
C VAL A 310 15.97 17.34 11.55
N ASN A 311 15.20 16.49 10.86
CA ASN A 311 14.06 15.79 11.47
C ASN A 311 13.95 14.30 11.09
N PHE A 312 15.07 13.63 10.84
CA PHE A 312 15.03 12.24 10.38
C PHE A 312 14.86 11.23 11.50
N HIS A 313 13.74 10.50 11.49
CA HIS A 313 13.40 9.49 12.49
C HIS A 313 13.06 8.16 11.80
N PRO A 314 14.03 7.24 11.65
CA PRO A 314 13.73 5.91 11.12
C PRO A 314 12.88 5.13 12.12
N ARG A 315 11.99 4.28 11.62
CA ARG A 315 11.02 3.53 12.42
C ARG A 315 10.85 2.10 11.92
N VAL A 316 10.59 1.19 12.86
CA VAL A 316 10.19 -0.18 12.52
C VAL A 316 8.75 -0.13 11.99
N HIS A 317 8.59 -0.58 10.74
CA HIS A 317 7.30 -0.55 10.04
C HIS A 317 6.29 -1.52 10.65
N ALA A 318 5.00 -1.20 10.49
CA ALA A 318 3.90 -1.89 11.14
C ALA A 318 3.87 -3.40 10.85
N GLU A 319 4.19 -3.83 9.63
CA GLU A 319 4.24 -5.25 9.29
C GLU A 319 5.31 -5.99 10.10
N LEU A 320 6.47 -5.37 10.29
CA LEU A 320 7.55 -5.97 11.05
C LEU A 320 7.19 -6.08 12.53
N ARG A 321 6.50 -5.08 13.09
CA ARG A 321 6.01 -5.12 14.48
C ARG A 321 5.10 -6.33 14.72
N ILE A 322 4.19 -6.62 13.80
CA ILE A 322 3.31 -7.81 13.89
C ILE A 322 4.14 -9.10 13.88
N ILE A 323 5.11 -9.20 12.97
CA ILE A 323 5.97 -10.38 12.88
C ILE A 323 6.74 -10.59 14.18
N LEU A 324 7.38 -9.53 14.69
CA LEU A 324 8.17 -9.58 15.91
C LEU A 324 7.31 -9.89 17.14
N HIS A 325 6.06 -9.43 17.17
CA HIS A 325 5.11 -9.74 18.24
C HIS A 325 4.68 -11.21 18.24
N LEU A 326 4.38 -11.78 17.07
CA LEU A 326 3.80 -13.12 16.96
C LEU A 326 4.86 -14.24 16.87
N SER A 327 6.04 -13.94 16.32
CA SER A 327 7.06 -14.97 16.04
C SER A 327 7.65 -15.68 17.28
N PRO A 328 7.88 -15.04 18.45
CA PRO A 328 8.42 -15.74 19.61
C PRO A 328 7.58 -16.95 20.01
N SER A 329 6.25 -16.78 20.06
CA SER A 329 5.33 -17.87 20.38
C SER A 329 5.33 -18.96 19.31
N LEU A 330 5.42 -18.60 18.03
CA LEU A 330 5.43 -19.56 16.91
C LEU A 330 6.72 -20.38 16.84
N ILE A 331 7.87 -19.75 17.11
CA ILE A 331 9.18 -20.40 17.09
C ILE A 331 9.32 -21.35 18.28
N ASN A 332 8.91 -20.92 19.47
CA ASN A 332 9.03 -21.73 20.69
C ASN A 332 8.02 -22.88 20.77
N SER A 333 6.97 -22.88 19.94
CA SER A 333 5.90 -23.88 19.98
C SER A 333 6.12 -25.12 19.08
N SER A 334 7.32 -25.35 18.53
CA SER A 334 7.58 -26.55 17.70
C SER A 334 8.49 -27.55 18.44
N PRO A 335 8.12 -28.84 18.55
CA PRO A 335 7.48 -29.63 17.50
C PRO A 335 6.18 -30.32 17.95
N SER A 336 5.03 -29.86 17.47
CA SER A 336 3.84 -30.71 17.40
C SER A 336 3.22 -30.68 16.00
N PRO A 337 2.92 -31.85 15.39
CA PRO A 337 2.74 -32.01 13.95
C PRO A 337 1.38 -31.54 13.40
N SER A 338 0.57 -30.80 14.16
CA SER A 338 -0.72 -30.31 13.67
C SER A 338 -0.60 -29.10 12.73
N TRP A 339 0.48 -28.32 12.82
CA TRP A 339 0.75 -27.19 11.90
C TRP A 339 1.64 -27.58 10.71
N THR A 340 2.34 -28.72 10.79
CA THR A 340 3.32 -29.16 9.78
C THR A 340 2.74 -30.08 8.71
N ARG A 341 1.49 -30.56 8.83
CA ARG A 341 0.84 -31.32 7.74
C ARG A 341 0.40 -30.47 6.57
N ASP A 342 0.19 -29.17 6.75
CA ASP A 342 0.01 -28.22 5.65
C ASP A 342 1.30 -27.41 5.50
N SER A 343 2.27 -27.97 4.78
CA SER A 343 3.54 -27.34 4.40
C SER A 343 3.39 -26.03 3.61
N ASP A 344 2.17 -25.51 3.41
CA ASP A 344 1.83 -24.34 2.59
C ASP A 344 1.15 -23.21 3.38
N MET A 345 1.16 -23.24 4.71
CA MET A 345 0.42 -22.25 5.50
C MET A 345 1.11 -20.88 5.54
N ILE A 346 0.83 -20.04 4.54
CA ILE A 346 1.20 -18.61 4.56
C ILE A 346 0.40 -17.90 5.66
N MET A 347 1.08 -17.05 6.43
CA MET A 347 0.55 -16.17 7.47
C MET A 347 0.37 -14.75 6.89
N PRO A 348 -0.85 -14.37 6.48
CA PRO A 348 -1.06 -13.11 5.78
C PRO A 348 -0.99 -11.91 6.75
N ILE A 349 -0.33 -10.85 6.29
CA ILE A 349 -0.29 -9.52 6.91
C ILE A 349 -0.88 -8.54 5.90
N GLY A 350 -2.08 -8.06 6.18
CA GLY A 350 -2.71 -7.02 5.39
C GLY A 350 -2.28 -5.63 5.85
N SER A 351 -2.23 -4.68 4.93
CA SER A 351 -1.89 -3.29 5.21
C SER A 351 -2.68 -2.34 4.31
N ASN A 352 -2.97 -1.13 4.79
CA ASN A 352 -3.59 -0.08 3.97
C ASN A 352 -2.62 0.46 2.91
N ARG A 353 -1.32 0.15 3.03
CA ARG A 353 -0.29 0.52 2.07
C ARG A 353 0.46 -0.73 1.60
N PRO A 354 1.08 -0.67 0.40
CA PRO A 354 2.02 -1.69 -0.03
C PRO A 354 3.20 -1.78 0.94
N SER A 355 3.66 -2.99 1.26
CA SER A 355 4.89 -3.16 2.03
C SER A 355 6.08 -2.59 1.26
N CYS A 356 6.95 -1.88 1.97
CA CYS A 356 8.12 -1.27 1.36
C CYS A 356 9.15 -2.34 0.95
N VAL A 357 10.10 -1.96 0.09
CA VAL A 357 11.16 -2.87 -0.37
C VAL A 357 11.94 -3.46 0.81
N CYS A 358 12.36 -2.62 1.76
CA CYS A 358 13.13 -3.06 2.93
C CYS A 358 12.34 -4.07 3.78
N CYS A 359 11.05 -3.85 4.00
CA CYS A 359 10.19 -4.83 4.68
C CYS A 359 10.10 -6.14 3.90
N GLN A 360 9.89 -6.09 2.58
CA GLN A 360 9.81 -7.31 1.78
C GLN A 360 11.10 -8.13 1.82
N ALA A 361 12.26 -7.47 1.69
CA ALA A 361 13.58 -8.09 1.79
C ALA A 361 13.80 -8.71 3.17
N TRP A 362 13.52 -7.95 4.23
CA TRP A 362 13.66 -8.41 5.61
C TRP A 362 12.76 -9.63 5.89
N ILE A 363 11.47 -9.56 5.53
CA ILE A 363 10.50 -10.63 5.77
C ILE A 363 10.90 -11.91 5.04
N ARG A 364 11.40 -11.80 3.81
CA ARG A 364 11.88 -12.95 3.03
C ARG A 364 12.99 -13.67 3.77
N LYS A 365 14.03 -12.94 4.16
CA LYS A 365 15.16 -13.52 4.87
C LYS A 365 14.77 -14.06 6.24
N PHE A 366 13.88 -13.36 6.95
CA PHE A 366 13.36 -13.79 8.24
C PHE A 366 12.61 -15.13 8.13
N ASN A 367 11.75 -15.27 7.12
CA ASN A 367 11.06 -16.52 6.81
C ASN A 367 12.07 -17.66 6.54
N ASP A 368 13.12 -17.40 5.75
CA ASP A 368 14.15 -18.41 5.44
C ASP A 368 14.90 -18.89 6.70
N ILE A 369 15.20 -17.98 7.63
CA ILE A 369 15.94 -18.29 8.86
C ILE A 369 15.10 -19.14 9.82
N HIS A 370 13.83 -18.80 9.98
CA HIS A 370 12.96 -19.36 11.03
C HIS A 370 11.98 -20.42 10.50
N GLY A 371 12.02 -20.75 9.20
CA GLY A 371 11.07 -21.67 8.57
C GLY A 371 9.62 -21.17 8.57
N LEU A 372 9.42 -19.86 8.76
CA LEU A 372 8.10 -19.23 8.79
C LEU A 372 7.66 -18.80 7.39
N LYS A 373 6.38 -18.52 7.21
CA LYS A 373 5.81 -18.11 5.91
C LYS A 373 4.96 -16.84 6.05
N TRP A 374 5.51 -15.77 6.61
CA TRP A 374 4.84 -14.47 6.64
C TRP A 374 4.67 -13.93 5.21
N GLY A 375 3.42 -13.60 4.86
CA GLY A 375 3.04 -13.03 3.58
C GLY A 375 2.56 -11.58 3.77
N PRO A 376 3.35 -10.56 3.41
CA PRO A 376 2.90 -9.18 3.47
C PRO A 376 1.88 -8.82 2.37
N ASN A 377 1.33 -7.60 2.43
CA ASN A 377 0.49 -7.05 1.37
C ASN A 377 1.35 -6.70 0.15
N HIS A 378 1.22 -7.48 -0.92
CA HIS A 378 1.98 -7.26 -2.14
C HIS A 378 1.28 -6.28 -3.08
N THR A 379 2.00 -5.24 -3.47
CA THR A 379 1.87 -4.68 -4.82
C THR A 379 3.27 -4.52 -5.37
N TYR A 380 3.52 -5.19 -6.48
CA TYR A 380 4.80 -5.13 -7.16
C TYR A 380 4.87 -3.86 -8.04
N PRO A 381 6.00 -3.14 -8.04
CA PRO A 381 7.10 -3.20 -7.07
C PRO A 381 6.77 -2.41 -5.78
N GLY A 382 7.32 -2.86 -4.65
CA GLY A 382 7.24 -2.14 -3.38
C GLY A 382 7.82 -0.73 -3.48
N LYS A 383 7.30 0.21 -2.68
CA LYS A 383 7.81 1.59 -2.65
C LYS A 383 9.03 1.68 -1.75
N LEU A 384 10.07 2.40 -2.17
CA LEU A 384 11.19 2.75 -1.30
C LEU A 384 10.71 3.69 -0.18
N ARG A 385 11.03 3.33 1.07
CA ARG A 385 10.71 4.09 2.28
C ARG A 385 12.01 4.38 3.00
N VAL A 386 12.34 5.66 3.12
CA VAL A 386 13.61 6.09 3.71
C VAL A 386 13.59 5.94 5.22
N ASP A 387 12.43 6.15 5.82
CA ASP A 387 12.10 6.05 7.25
C ASP A 387 12.16 4.63 7.82
N TRP A 388 12.78 3.67 7.14
CA TRP A 388 12.84 2.29 7.60
C TRP A 388 13.96 2.11 8.63
N ALA A 389 13.65 1.46 9.76
CA ALA A 389 14.64 1.07 10.77
C ALA A 389 14.84 -0.44 10.85
N TYR A 390 16.05 -0.85 11.21
CA TYR A 390 16.34 -2.23 11.60
C TYR A 390 15.48 -2.65 12.80
N PRO A 391 14.77 -3.78 12.71
CA PRO A 391 14.23 -4.46 13.87
C PRO A 391 15.33 -4.77 14.88
N GLY A 392 15.12 -4.39 16.14
CA GLY A 392 15.97 -4.79 17.25
C GLY A 392 15.94 -6.31 17.48
N PRO A 393 16.87 -6.85 18.29
CA PRO A 393 16.72 -8.20 18.80
C PRO A 393 15.44 -8.28 19.65
N VAL A 394 14.71 -9.38 19.51
CA VAL A 394 13.56 -9.71 20.35
C VAL A 394 13.87 -11.05 21.01
N ASP A 395 13.46 -11.23 22.25
CA ASP A 395 13.76 -12.45 23.02
C ASP A 395 13.36 -13.70 22.23
N GLY A 396 14.33 -14.61 22.04
CA GLY A 396 14.14 -15.84 21.27
C GLY A 396 14.10 -15.68 19.74
N VAL A 397 14.29 -14.48 19.19
CA VAL A 397 14.19 -14.21 17.75
C VAL A 397 15.47 -13.58 17.20
N ASN A 398 16.23 -14.35 16.42
CA ASN A 398 17.41 -13.83 15.72
C ASN A 398 17.02 -13.01 14.47
N THR A 399 17.27 -11.71 14.49
CA THR A 399 17.00 -10.77 13.38
C THR A 399 18.25 -10.35 12.61
N THR A 400 19.44 -10.77 13.05
CA THR A 400 20.75 -10.31 12.55
C THR A 400 20.91 -10.55 11.06
N ALA A 401 20.70 -11.79 10.60
CA ALA A 401 20.87 -12.11 9.19
C ALA A 401 19.81 -11.45 8.29
N ALA A 402 18.58 -11.26 8.79
CA ALA A 402 17.54 -10.52 8.07
C ALA A 402 17.89 -9.03 7.91
N ASN A 403 18.48 -8.42 8.95
CA ASN A 403 18.99 -7.05 8.89
C ASN A 403 20.14 -6.92 7.86
N ALA A 404 21.09 -7.86 7.86
CA ALA A 404 22.20 -7.86 6.89
C ALA A 404 21.70 -7.88 5.44
N THR A 405 20.72 -8.74 5.11
CA THR A 405 20.17 -8.83 3.75
C THR A 405 19.56 -7.53 3.25
N VAL A 406 18.91 -6.74 4.11
CA VAL A 406 18.39 -5.42 3.70
C VAL A 406 19.52 -4.49 3.29
N LYS A 407 20.62 -4.48 4.05
CA LYS A 407 21.80 -3.66 3.75
C LYS A 407 22.41 -4.05 2.40
N ASP A 408 22.52 -5.34 2.13
CA ASP A 408 23.12 -5.87 0.90
C ASP A 408 22.25 -5.57 -0.32
N GLU A 409 20.92 -5.79 -0.23
CA GLU A 409 20.01 -5.46 -1.34
C GLU A 409 19.99 -3.95 -1.64
N VAL A 410 19.96 -3.11 -0.60
CA VAL A 410 20.01 -1.66 -0.79
C VAL A 410 21.38 -1.22 -1.35
N GLY A 411 22.47 -1.84 -0.91
CA GLY A 411 23.82 -1.59 -1.42
C GLY A 411 23.96 -1.91 -2.91
N TYR A 412 23.52 -3.11 -3.32
CA TYR A 412 23.55 -3.54 -4.72
C TYR A 412 22.82 -2.55 -5.65
N ASN A 413 21.70 -1.98 -5.21
CA ASN A 413 20.97 -1.00 -6.02
C ASN A 413 21.68 0.36 -6.12
N LEU A 414 22.47 0.72 -5.11
CA LEU A 414 23.31 1.93 -5.17
C LEU A 414 24.47 1.72 -6.14
N ASP A 415 25.12 0.56 -6.10
CA ASP A 415 26.25 0.22 -6.98
C ASP A 415 25.84 0.18 -8.47
N ASN A 416 24.60 -0.22 -8.78
CA ASN A 416 24.06 -0.25 -10.14
C ASN A 416 23.30 1.02 -10.55
N SER A 417 23.43 2.11 -9.78
CA SER A 417 22.77 3.38 -10.07
C SER A 417 23.63 4.27 -11.00
N PRO A 418 23.12 5.43 -11.48
CA PRO A 418 23.93 6.40 -12.22
C PRO A 418 25.21 6.85 -11.49
N LEU A 419 25.33 6.63 -10.17
CA LEU A 419 26.57 6.87 -9.44
C LEU A 419 27.71 5.92 -9.86
N GLY A 420 27.40 4.76 -10.46
CA GLY A 420 28.40 3.89 -11.07
C GLY A 420 29.21 4.59 -12.17
N PHE A 421 28.62 5.58 -12.86
CA PHE A 421 29.32 6.39 -13.87
C PHE A 421 30.55 7.12 -13.31
N PHE A 422 30.54 7.52 -12.04
CA PHE A 422 31.67 8.20 -11.41
C PHE A 422 32.74 7.22 -10.93
N ARG A 423 32.40 5.93 -10.76
CA ARG A 423 33.36 4.88 -10.39
C ARG A 423 34.29 4.51 -11.54
N ASP A 424 33.81 4.63 -12.77
CA ASP A 424 34.58 4.33 -13.99
C ASP A 424 35.51 5.49 -14.42
N ARG A 425 35.54 6.60 -13.67
CA ARG A 425 36.36 7.79 -13.94
C ARG A 425 37.55 7.98 -12.99
N ASP A 426 37.54 7.27 -11.85
CA ASP A 426 38.68 7.14 -10.93
C ASP A 426 39.49 5.90 -11.30
#